data_AF-A0A1I6BWX6-F1
#
_entry.id   AF-A0A1I6BWX6-F1
#
_cell.length_a   1.000
_cell.length_b   1.000
_cell.length_c   1.000
_cell.angle_alpha   90.00
_cell.angle_beta   90.00
_cell.angle_gamma   90.00
#
_symmetry.space_group_name_H-M   'P 1'
#
loop_
_entity.id
_entity.type
_entity.pdbx_description
1 polymer ?
#
loop_
_entity_poly.entity_id
_entity_poly.type
_entity_poly.pdbx_seq_one_letter_code
_entity_poly.pdbx_strand_id
1 'polypeptide(L)' 'MIRSIFVRAQWLEILYFCRAIFHDAVVKGGSLPFFQNCILKLER' A
#
# COMPACT_ATOMS: atom_id res chain seq x y z
N MET A 1 -4.38 -16.83 -19.48
CA MET A 1 -4.83 -17.17 -18.11
C MET A 1 -3.68 -17.16 -17.10
N ILE A 2 -2.60 -17.94 -17.30
CA ILE A 2 -1.45 -18.05 -16.36
C ILE A 2 -0.80 -16.68 -16.04
N ARG A 3 -0.59 -15.84 -17.06
CA ARG A 3 0.00 -14.50 -16.90
C ARG A 3 -0.84 -13.56 -16.03
N SER A 4 -2.17 -13.67 -16.10
CA SER A 4 -3.09 -12.86 -15.28
C SER A 4 -3.08 -13.29 -13.81
N ILE A 5 -2.95 -14.58 -13.54
CA ILE A 5 -2.81 -15.12 -12.17
C ILE A 5 -1.48 -14.68 -11.56
N PHE A 6 -0.39 -14.74 -12.32
CA PHE A 6 0.93 -14.29 -11.87
C PHE A 6 0.96 -12.80 -11.55
N VAL A 7 0.44 -11.96 -12.44
CA VAL A 7 0.33 -10.51 -12.21
C VAL A 7 -0.55 -10.21 -10.99
N ARG A 8 -1.63 -10.97 -10.78
CA ARG A 8 -2.47 -10.84 -9.58
C ARG A 8 -1.74 -11.23 -8.30
N ALA A 9 -0.93 -12.29 -8.32
CA ALA A 9 -0.12 -12.69 -7.18
C ALA A 9 0.92 -11.62 -6.83
N GLN A 10 1.65 -11.11 -7.83
CA GLN A 10 2.59 -10.01 -7.65
C GLN A 10 1.91 -8.74 -7.11
N TRP A 11 0.72 -8.41 -7.62
CA TRP A 11 -0.05 -7.27 -7.13
C TRP A 11 -0.46 -7.43 -5.66
N LEU A 12 -0.91 -8.63 -5.26
CA LEU A 12 -1.25 -8.93 -3.87
C LEU A 12 -0.02 -8.83 -2.96
N GLU A 13 1.12 -9.33 -3.41
CA GLU A 13 2.38 -9.26 -2.66
C GLU A 13 2.83 -7.81 -2.43
N ILE A 14 2.73 -6.95 -3.46
CA ILE A 14 2.99 -5.51 -3.36
C ILE A 14 2.03 -4.86 -2.34
N LEU A 15 0.74 -5.20 -2.37
CA LEU A 15 -0.24 -4.68 -1.40
C LEU A 15 0.09 -5.08 0.04
N TYR A 16 0.53 -6.33 0.27
CA TYR A 16 0.97 -6.78 1.58
C TYR A 16 2.19 -6.01 2.07
N PHE A 17 3.17 -5.78 1.20
CA PHE A 17 4.36 -5.01 1.53
C PHE A 17 4.02 -3.56 1.90
N CYS A 18 3.18 -2.90 1.10
CA CYS A 18 2.69 -1.55 1.38
C CYS A 18 1.95 -1.48 2.74
N ARG A 19 1.12 -2.49 3.04
CA ARG A 19 0.40 -2.58 4.31
C ARG A 19 1.34 -2.73 5.51
N ALA A 20 2.40 -3.53 5.37
CA ALA A 20 3.40 -3.70 6.43
C ALA A 20 4.15 -2.38 6.74
N ILE A 21 4.58 -1.67 5.69
CA ILE A 21 5.21 -0.34 5.84
C ILE A 21 4.27 0.65 6.51
N PHE A 22 2.99 0.65 6.09
CA PHE A 22 1.98 1.51 6.69
C PHE A 22 1.82 1.22 8.18
N HIS A 23 1.67 -0.05 8.57
CA HIS A 23 1.55 -0.42 9.98
C HIS A 23 2.79 -0.04 10.78
N ASP A 24 4.00 -0.28 10.26
CA ASP A 24 5.25 0.09 10.95
C ASP A 24 5.38 1.61 11.14
N ALA A 25 5.07 2.39 10.10
CA ALA A 25 5.10 3.85 10.19
C ALA A 25 4.04 4.40 11.16
N VAL A 26 2.80 3.89 11.10
CA VAL A 26 1.72 4.30 12.02
C VAL A 26 2.05 3.96 13.46
N VAL A 27 2.59 2.76 13.73
CA VAL A 27 3.02 2.34 15.08
C VAL A 27 4.14 3.23 15.61
N LYS A 28 5.06 3.66 14.75
CA LYS A 28 6.15 4.59 15.11
C LYS A 28 5.72 6.05 15.15
N GLY A 29 4.45 6.37 14.91
CA GLY A 29 3.93 7.75 14.84
C GLY A 29 4.45 8.56 13.66
N GLY A 30 5.03 7.90 12.65
CA GLY A 30 5.57 8.54 11.46
C GLY A 30 4.48 8.85 10.44
N SER A 31 4.46 10.08 9.93
CA SER A 31 3.66 10.44 8.75
C SER A 31 4.36 9.92 7.49
N LEU A 32 3.71 9.05 6.73
CA LEU A 32 4.17 8.70 5.39
C LEU A 32 3.64 9.75 4.38
N PRO A 33 4.49 10.59 3.78
CA PRO A 33 4.06 11.65 2.87
C PRO A 33 3.35 11.11 1.61
N PHE A 34 3.67 9.86 1.21
CA PHE A 34 2.96 9.17 0.14
C PHE A 34 1.47 8.93 0.48
N PHE A 35 1.18 8.47 1.70
CA PHE A 35 -0.20 8.23 2.13
C PHE A 35 -0.96 9.50 2.49
N GLN A 36 -0.27 10.56 2.95
CA GLN A 36 -0.89 11.89 3.11
C GLN A 36 -1.51 12.39 1.79
N ASN A 37 -0.80 12.23 0.67
CA ASN A 37 -1.32 12.59 -0.65
C ASN A 37 -2.49 11.68 -1.12
N CYS A 38 -2.53 10.41 -0.70
CA CYS A 38 -3.66 9.52 -0.98
C CYS A 38 -4.89 9.84 -0.14
N ILE A 39 -4.73 10.17 1.15
CA ILE A 39 -5.84 10.56 2.03
C ILE A 39 -6.46 11.88 1.54
N LEU A 40 -5.62 12.89 1.24
CA LEU A 40 -6.08 14.18 0.67
C LEU A 40 -6.82 14.03 -0.66
N LYS A 41 -6.54 12.99 -1.44
CA LYS A 41 -7.27 12.69 -2.68
C LYS A 41 -8.58 11.92 -2.46
N LEU A 42 -8.75 11.26 -1.32
CA LEU A 42 -9.97 10.52 -0.97
C LEU A 42 -11.04 11.45 -0.37
N GLU A 43 -10.62 12.54 0.29
CA GLU A 43 -11.50 13.53 0.91
C GLU A 43 -12.02 14.63 -0.05
N ARG A 44 -11.77 14.53 -1.37
CA ARG A 44 -12.32 15.43 -2.39
C ARG A 44 -13.40 14.73 -3.19
#